data_AF-A0A930R8X4-F1
#
_entry.id   AF-A0A930R8X4-F1
#
_cell.length_a   1.000
_cell.length_b   1.000
_cell.length_c   1.000
_cell.angle_alpha   90.00
_cell.angle_beta   90.00
_cell.angle_gamma   90.00
#
_symmetry.space_group_name_H-M   'P 1'
#
loop_
_entity.id
_entity.type
_entity.pdbx_description
1 polymer ?
#
loop_
_entity_poly.entity_id
_entity_poly.type
_entity_poly.pdbx_seq_one_letter_code
_entity_poly.pdbx_strand_id
1 'polypeptide(L)'
;MRDEAKERLELLSTIQELGYESLRYSIFNDHRPREWETRIEYNPELEVYEVYSTMDRASTNGKDSYQNFQEARSRFIESLENVVSINRYYVDEGIGAEYSSPLWDKSMIDIENMKYIVEQEIKKRHFESLHYVLFDENKRLPWAFHLYQKNGKFYVDGRDDRSYIVGHSKEYDNFESAKKDFFEKLELVIESNKLNIQLGLSAEYPSPLWDEDGK
;
A
#
# COMPACT_ATOMS: atom_id res chain seq x y z
N MET A 1 -17.62 7.14 -41.49
CA MET A 1 -17.05 8.41 -40.99
C MET A 1 -16.75 8.19 -39.52
N ARG A 2 -15.54 8.52 -39.06
CA ARG A 2 -15.13 8.39 -37.65
C ARG A 2 -16.08 9.19 -36.75
N ASP A 3 -16.43 8.65 -35.60
CA ASP A 3 -17.23 9.33 -34.58
C ASP A 3 -16.43 9.36 -33.27
N GLU A 4 -15.61 10.40 -33.12
CA GLU A 4 -14.73 10.56 -31.96
C GLU A 4 -15.48 10.59 -30.63
N ALA A 5 -16.67 11.20 -30.61
CA ALA A 5 -17.46 11.32 -29.39
C ALA A 5 -17.94 9.94 -28.92
N LYS A 6 -18.39 9.10 -29.87
CA LYS A 6 -18.77 7.72 -29.59
C LYS A 6 -17.57 6.87 -29.14
N GLU A 7 -16.44 6.98 -29.82
CA GLU A 7 -15.20 6.26 -29.46
C GLU A 7 -14.69 6.64 -28.06
N ARG A 8 -14.69 7.94 -27.74
CA ARG A 8 -14.32 8.44 -26.42
C ARG A 8 -15.25 7.90 -25.34
N LEU A 9 -16.56 7.91 -25.59
CA LEU A 9 -17.54 7.40 -24.63
C LEU A 9 -17.34 5.90 -24.37
N GLU A 10 -17.05 5.12 -25.41
CA GLU A 10 -16.77 3.68 -25.31
C GLU A 10 -15.53 3.39 -24.45
N LEU A 11 -14.45 4.15 -24.63
CA LEU A 11 -13.24 4.05 -23.81
C LEU A 11 -13.52 4.41 -22.35
N LEU A 12 -14.20 5.54 -22.10
CA LEU A 12 -14.52 6.00 -20.75
C LEU A 12 -15.45 5.02 -20.01
N SER A 13 -16.46 4.45 -20.69
CA SER A 13 -17.33 3.41 -20.11
C SER A 13 -16.51 2.18 -19.70
N THR A 14 -15.60 1.74 -20.57
CA THR A 14 -14.73 0.59 -20.28
C THR A 14 -13.83 0.84 -19.08
N ILE A 15 -13.22 2.04 -19.00
CA ILE A 15 -12.37 2.44 -17.87
C ILE A 15 -13.16 2.42 -16.56
N GLN A 16 -14.38 2.97 -16.58
CA GLN A 16 -15.26 2.99 -15.40
C GLN A 16 -15.69 1.58 -14.98
N GLU A 17 -16.06 0.72 -15.95
CA GLU A 17 -16.43 -0.68 -15.69
C GLU A 17 -15.29 -1.48 -15.06
N LEU A 18 -14.04 -1.16 -15.42
CA LEU A 18 -12.83 -1.79 -14.88
C LEU A 18 -12.33 -1.15 -13.58
N GLY A 19 -12.87 0.00 -13.17
CA GLY A 19 -12.41 0.75 -11.99
C GLY A 19 -11.05 1.44 -12.20
N TYR A 20 -10.68 1.78 -13.44
CA TYR A 20 -9.38 2.32 -13.82
C TYR A 20 -9.32 3.85 -13.83
N GLU A 21 -10.26 4.53 -13.18
CA GLU A 21 -10.39 6.00 -13.22
C GLU A 21 -9.20 6.71 -12.56
N SER A 22 -8.50 6.05 -11.65
CA SER A 22 -7.30 6.60 -10.99
C SER A 22 -6.02 6.45 -11.82
N LEU A 23 -6.05 5.72 -12.94
CA LEU A 23 -4.90 5.59 -13.82
C LEU A 23 -4.64 6.89 -14.58
N ARG A 24 -3.37 7.13 -14.91
CA ARG A 24 -2.98 8.22 -15.80
C ARG A 24 -3.19 7.78 -17.24
N TYR A 25 -4.17 8.37 -17.89
CA TYR A 25 -4.41 8.15 -19.31
C TYR A 25 -4.85 9.43 -20.03
N SER A 26 -4.72 9.42 -21.36
CA SER A 26 -5.26 10.47 -22.22
C SER A 26 -5.94 9.86 -23.44
N ILE A 27 -7.12 10.36 -23.75
CA ILE A 27 -7.90 9.94 -24.93
C ILE A 27 -7.95 11.12 -25.91
N PHE A 28 -7.45 10.90 -27.12
CA PHE A 28 -7.47 11.83 -28.25
C PHE A 28 -6.98 13.23 -27.88
N ASN A 29 -5.77 13.32 -27.28
CA ASN A 29 -5.08 14.57 -26.99
C ASN A 29 -5.87 15.56 -26.09
N ASP A 30 -6.50 15.05 -25.03
CA ASP A 30 -7.20 15.88 -24.05
C ASP A 30 -6.27 16.86 -23.29
N HIS A 31 -4.99 16.52 -23.13
CA HIS A 31 -3.96 17.39 -22.60
C HIS A 31 -2.55 17.01 -23.08
N ARG A 32 -1.56 17.84 -22.69
CA ARG A 32 -0.13 17.57 -22.92
C ARG A 32 0.29 16.26 -22.21
N PRO A 33 1.24 15.49 -22.79
CA PRO A 33 1.72 14.25 -22.18
C PRO A 33 2.25 14.46 -20.76
N ARG A 34 1.87 13.57 -19.85
CA ARG A 34 2.38 13.50 -18.47
C ARG A 34 3.39 12.35 -18.34
N GLU A 35 4.06 12.27 -17.20
CA GLU A 35 4.89 11.10 -16.87
C GLU A 35 4.01 9.89 -16.53
N TRP A 36 4.42 8.71 -16.98
CA TRP A 36 3.78 7.42 -16.67
C TRP A 36 2.31 7.37 -17.06
N GLU A 37 2.01 7.73 -18.31
CA GLU A 37 0.65 7.89 -18.84
C GLU A 37 0.43 7.05 -20.11
N THR A 38 -0.67 6.30 -20.15
CA THR A 38 -1.09 5.56 -21.34
C THR A 38 -1.99 6.42 -22.23
N ARG A 39 -1.70 6.47 -23.53
CA ARG A 39 -2.35 7.38 -24.48
C ARG A 39 -2.91 6.61 -25.67
N ILE A 40 -4.08 7.02 -26.12
CA ILE A 40 -4.66 6.63 -27.41
C ILE A 40 -4.99 7.90 -28.21
N GLU A 41 -4.41 8.02 -29.39
CA GLU A 41 -4.53 9.19 -30.26
C GLU A 41 -4.97 8.77 -31.67
N TYR A 42 -5.57 9.70 -32.41
CA TYR A 42 -5.86 9.50 -33.84
C TYR A 42 -4.98 10.45 -34.65
N ASN A 43 -4.18 9.88 -35.55
CA ASN A 43 -3.31 10.62 -36.46
C ASN A 43 -4.06 10.83 -37.79
N PRO A 44 -4.55 12.05 -38.09
CA PRO A 44 -5.34 12.30 -39.28
C PRO A 44 -4.51 12.29 -40.58
N GLU A 45 -3.20 12.47 -40.51
CA GLU A 45 -2.33 12.45 -41.70
C GLU A 45 -2.11 11.02 -42.23
N LEU A 46 -2.00 10.08 -41.29
CA LEU A 46 -1.78 8.66 -41.59
C LEU A 46 -3.06 7.83 -41.50
N GLU A 47 -4.16 8.44 -41.06
CA GLU A 47 -5.47 7.82 -40.81
C GLU A 47 -5.41 6.60 -39.85
N VAL A 48 -4.49 6.61 -38.88
CA VAL A 48 -4.31 5.53 -37.89
C VAL A 48 -4.56 5.98 -36.46
N TYR A 49 -4.92 5.03 -35.60
CA TYR A 49 -4.86 5.17 -34.16
C TYR A 49 -3.47 4.83 -33.66
N GLU A 50 -2.92 5.65 -32.77
CA GLU A 50 -1.64 5.42 -32.11
C GLU A 50 -1.86 5.18 -30.63
N VAL A 51 -1.38 4.04 -30.12
CA VAL A 51 -1.42 3.69 -28.70
C VAL A 51 0.00 3.62 -28.16
N TYR A 52 0.27 4.30 -27.07
CA TYR A 52 1.60 4.35 -26.47
C TYR A 52 1.55 4.74 -25.00
N SER A 53 2.65 4.51 -24.28
CA SER A 53 2.80 5.01 -22.91
C SER A 53 3.99 5.96 -22.82
N THR A 54 3.89 6.93 -21.94
CA THR A 54 5.00 7.79 -21.56
C THR A 54 5.73 7.22 -20.35
N MET A 55 7.01 7.57 -20.20
CA MET A 55 7.85 7.21 -19.06
C MET A 55 8.25 8.47 -18.27
N ASP A 56 9.32 8.38 -17.48
CA ASP A 56 9.95 9.54 -16.84
C ASP A 56 10.15 10.70 -17.83
N ARG A 57 9.87 11.92 -17.34
CA ARG A 57 9.90 13.18 -18.11
C ARG A 57 9.01 13.19 -19.35
N ALA A 58 7.95 12.40 -19.33
CA ALA A 58 6.98 12.23 -20.41
C ALA A 58 7.61 11.76 -21.73
N SER A 59 8.74 11.05 -21.65
CA SER A 59 9.40 10.47 -22.82
C SER A 59 8.59 9.29 -23.38
N THR A 60 8.67 9.06 -24.70
CA THR A 60 7.95 7.98 -25.39
C THR A 60 8.93 7.02 -26.05
N ASN A 61 8.68 5.72 -25.98
CA ASN A 61 9.48 4.73 -26.70
C ASN A 61 8.60 3.95 -27.67
N GLY A 62 8.49 4.48 -28.90
CA GLY A 62 7.64 3.90 -29.94
C GLY A 62 6.15 4.15 -29.73
N LYS A 63 5.38 3.85 -30.78
CA LYS A 63 3.91 3.90 -30.80
C LYS A 63 3.38 2.71 -31.59
N ASP A 64 2.40 2.02 -31.04
CA ASP A 64 1.69 0.96 -31.76
C ASP A 64 0.61 1.61 -32.63
N SER A 65 0.62 1.34 -33.94
CA SER A 65 -0.30 1.96 -34.91
C SER A 65 -1.34 0.97 -35.41
N TYR A 66 -2.60 1.38 -35.45
CA TYR A 66 -3.74 0.55 -35.82
C TYR A 66 -4.67 1.27 -36.79
N GLN A 67 -5.17 0.57 -37.81
CA GLN A 67 -6.19 1.10 -38.72
C GLN A 67 -7.60 1.01 -38.11
N ASN A 68 -7.80 0.06 -37.19
CA ASN A 68 -9.09 -0.23 -36.58
C ASN A 68 -9.15 0.29 -35.14
N PHE A 69 -10.20 1.05 -34.82
CA PHE A 69 -10.43 1.57 -33.47
C PHE A 69 -10.52 0.46 -32.41
N GLN A 70 -11.16 -0.68 -32.72
CA GLN A 70 -11.33 -1.78 -31.76
C GLN A 70 -10.00 -2.46 -31.41
N GLU A 71 -9.08 -2.55 -32.36
CA GLU A 71 -7.72 -3.04 -32.10
C GLU A 71 -6.95 -2.05 -31.21
N ALA A 72 -7.00 -0.76 -31.54
CA ALA A 72 -6.39 0.30 -30.73
C ALA A 72 -6.98 0.35 -29.31
N ARG A 73 -8.31 0.26 -29.18
CA ARG A 73 -9.01 0.18 -27.90
C ARG A 73 -8.52 -1.02 -27.09
N SER A 74 -8.46 -2.20 -27.70
CA SER A 74 -8.00 -3.41 -27.00
C SER A 74 -6.57 -3.24 -26.50
N ARG A 75 -5.67 -2.72 -27.33
CA ARG A 75 -4.28 -2.43 -26.94
C ARG A 75 -4.17 -1.40 -25.83
N PHE A 76 -5.00 -0.36 -25.89
CA PHE A 76 -5.03 0.70 -24.88
C PHE A 76 -5.48 0.16 -23.53
N ILE A 77 -6.55 -0.65 -23.48
CA ILE A 77 -7.01 -1.27 -22.24
C ILE A 77 -5.97 -2.29 -21.71
N GLU A 78 -5.38 -3.12 -22.56
CA GLU A 78 -4.28 -4.03 -22.19
C GLU A 78 -3.09 -3.26 -21.57
N SER A 79 -2.77 -2.08 -22.11
CA SER A 79 -1.71 -1.23 -21.56
C SER A 79 -2.06 -0.72 -20.16
N LEU A 80 -3.32 -0.34 -19.91
CA LEU A 80 -3.79 0.04 -18.58
C LEU A 80 -3.74 -1.13 -17.58
N GLU A 81 -4.15 -2.33 -18.01
CA GLU A 81 -4.05 -3.55 -17.19
C GLU A 81 -2.59 -3.86 -16.81
N ASN A 82 -1.66 -3.68 -17.75
CA ASN A 82 -0.24 -3.85 -17.50
C ASN A 82 0.30 -2.83 -16.48
N VAL A 83 -0.13 -1.57 -16.54
CA VAL A 83 0.21 -0.54 -15.54
C VAL A 83 -0.21 -0.98 -14.14
N VAL A 84 -1.43 -1.49 -13.97
CA VAL A 84 -1.90 -2.01 -12.68
C VAL A 84 -1.06 -3.20 -12.24
N SER A 85 -0.80 -4.15 -13.13
CA SER A 85 -0.03 -5.36 -12.82
C SER A 85 1.40 -5.03 -12.35
N ILE A 86 2.09 -4.17 -13.09
CA ILE A 86 3.47 -3.74 -12.80
C ILE A 86 3.53 -2.98 -11.47
N ASN A 87 2.63 -2.00 -11.27
CA ASN A 87 2.67 -1.20 -10.05
C ASN A 87 2.29 -2.00 -8.81
N ARG A 88 1.35 -2.96 -8.90
CA ARG A 88 1.10 -3.91 -7.81
C ARG A 88 2.35 -4.73 -7.48
N TYR A 89 3.01 -5.28 -8.50
CA TYR A 89 4.25 -6.01 -8.31
C TYR A 89 5.33 -5.15 -7.64
N TYR A 90 5.50 -3.89 -8.06
CA TYR A 90 6.46 -2.97 -7.44
C TYR A 90 6.13 -2.62 -5.99
N VAL A 91 4.84 -2.48 -5.65
CA VAL A 91 4.42 -2.26 -4.26
C VAL A 91 4.67 -3.52 -3.42
N ASP A 92 4.33 -4.70 -3.93
CA ASP A 92 4.51 -5.97 -3.22
C ASP A 92 5.99 -6.30 -2.97
N GLU A 93 6.87 -5.99 -3.92
CA GLU A 93 8.33 -6.12 -3.79
C GLU A 93 8.99 -4.93 -3.06
N GLY A 94 8.21 -3.91 -2.67
CA GLY A 94 8.71 -2.76 -1.95
C GLY A 94 9.65 -1.84 -2.76
N ILE A 95 9.59 -1.90 -4.09
CA ILE A 95 10.37 -1.10 -5.04
C ILE A 95 9.80 0.33 -5.15
N GLY A 96 8.50 0.49 -4.88
CA GLY A 96 7.78 1.75 -5.03
C GLY A 96 7.13 1.88 -6.40
N ALA A 97 5.87 2.30 -6.41
CA ALA A 97 5.10 2.50 -7.65
C ALA A 97 5.56 3.75 -8.43
N GLU A 98 5.30 3.75 -9.74
CA GLU A 98 5.53 4.88 -10.65
C GLU A 98 4.75 6.12 -10.21
N TYR A 99 3.56 5.91 -9.64
CA TYR A 99 2.74 6.92 -8.97
C TYR A 99 1.79 6.30 -7.96
N SER A 100 1.21 7.10 -7.06
CA SER A 100 0.20 6.63 -6.10
C SER A 100 -1.15 6.41 -6.80
N SER A 101 -1.81 5.30 -6.48
CA SER A 101 -3.14 4.95 -6.96
C SER A 101 -3.79 3.93 -6.01
N PRO A 102 -5.10 4.04 -5.72
CA PRO A 102 -5.82 3.05 -4.92
C PRO A 102 -5.84 1.64 -5.51
N LEU A 103 -5.42 1.46 -6.77
CA LEU A 103 -5.36 0.15 -7.45
C LEU A 103 -4.18 -0.72 -7.00
N TRP A 104 -3.19 -0.14 -6.33
CA TRP A 104 -2.05 -0.83 -5.75
C TRP A 104 -1.66 -0.30 -4.36
N ASP A 105 -2.19 0.86 -3.96
CA ASP A 105 -2.13 1.30 -2.57
C ASP A 105 -3.05 0.40 -1.72
N LYS A 106 -2.57 -0.08 -0.57
CA LYS A 106 -3.37 -0.92 0.32
C LYS A 106 -4.61 -0.16 0.78
N SER A 107 -5.78 -0.74 0.56
CA SER A 107 -7.05 -0.08 0.86
C SER A 107 -7.28 0.00 2.36
N MET A 108 -8.16 0.90 2.80
CA MET A 108 -8.61 0.93 4.21
C MET A 108 -9.21 -0.41 4.67
N ILE A 109 -9.80 -1.17 3.75
CA ILE A 109 -10.34 -2.51 4.01
C ILE A 109 -9.19 -3.49 4.31
N ASP A 110 -8.06 -3.37 3.61
CA ASP A 110 -6.88 -4.20 3.87
C ASP A 110 -6.27 -3.89 5.23
N ILE A 111 -6.19 -2.61 5.62
CA ILE A 111 -5.70 -2.20 6.94
C ILE A 111 -6.61 -2.76 8.05
N GLU A 112 -7.93 -2.64 7.93
CA GLU A 112 -8.85 -3.15 8.95
C GLU A 112 -8.79 -4.68 9.05
N ASN A 113 -8.64 -5.40 7.93
CA ASN A 113 -8.42 -6.84 7.92
C ASN A 113 -7.10 -7.23 8.60
N MET A 114 -6.00 -6.52 8.31
CA MET A 114 -4.70 -6.76 8.96
C MET A 114 -4.78 -6.51 10.46
N LYS A 115 -5.41 -5.40 10.87
CA LYS A 115 -5.67 -5.08 12.27
C LYS A 115 -6.47 -6.20 12.94
N TYR A 116 -7.55 -6.66 12.33
CA TYR A 116 -8.34 -7.78 12.84
C TYR A 116 -7.50 -9.04 13.02
N ILE A 117 -6.64 -9.40 12.06
CA ILE A 117 -5.73 -10.56 12.16
C ILE A 117 -4.81 -10.43 13.38
N VAL A 118 -4.21 -9.27 13.62
CA VAL A 118 -3.33 -9.04 14.77
C VAL A 118 -4.14 -9.14 16.08
N GLU A 119 -5.32 -8.53 16.15
CA GLU A 119 -6.17 -8.57 17.33
C GLU A 119 -6.64 -10.00 17.67
N GLN A 120 -6.96 -10.83 16.67
CA GLN A 120 -7.29 -12.24 16.91
C GLN A 120 -6.11 -13.01 17.49
N GLU A 121 -4.89 -12.74 17.02
CA GLU A 121 -3.71 -13.40 17.54
C GLU A 121 -3.33 -12.92 18.95
N ILE A 122 -3.50 -11.63 19.25
CA ILE A 122 -3.38 -11.07 20.61
C ILE A 122 -4.33 -11.80 21.57
N LYS A 123 -5.61 -11.93 21.19
CA LYS A 123 -6.61 -12.66 21.99
C LYS A 123 -6.25 -14.12 22.20
N LYS A 124 -5.79 -14.79 21.14
CA LYS A 124 -5.37 -16.20 21.18
C LYS A 124 -4.19 -16.42 22.14
N ARG A 125 -3.29 -15.44 22.26
CA ARG A 125 -2.10 -15.48 23.12
C ARG A 125 -2.32 -14.87 24.50
N HIS A 126 -3.50 -14.33 24.77
CA HIS A 126 -3.84 -13.60 26.00
C HIS A 126 -2.99 -12.35 26.25
N PHE A 127 -2.65 -11.62 25.18
CA PHE A 127 -1.78 -10.43 25.23
C PHE A 127 -2.54 -9.10 25.37
N GLU A 128 -3.84 -9.14 25.69
CA GLU A 128 -4.71 -7.96 25.69
C GLU A 128 -4.30 -6.88 26.71
N SER A 129 -3.58 -7.26 27.76
CA SER A 129 -3.09 -6.32 28.78
C SER A 129 -1.79 -5.62 28.40
N LEU A 130 -1.15 -5.99 27.29
CA LEU A 130 0.05 -5.31 26.82
C LEU A 130 -0.29 -3.96 26.21
N HIS A 131 0.63 -3.02 26.33
CA HIS A 131 0.54 -1.74 25.62
C HIS A 131 0.97 -1.92 24.16
N TYR A 132 0.02 -1.75 23.24
CA TYR A 132 0.30 -1.76 21.81
C TYR A 132 -0.61 -0.80 21.03
N VAL A 133 -0.16 -0.43 19.83
CA VAL A 133 -0.92 0.43 18.90
C VAL A 133 -0.85 -0.16 17.50
N LEU A 134 -2.00 -0.32 16.85
CA LEU A 134 -2.11 -0.86 15.49
C LEU A 134 -2.55 0.24 14.52
N PHE A 135 -1.76 0.42 13.47
CA PHE A 135 -2.02 1.30 12.32
C PHE A 135 -2.28 2.78 12.67
N ASP A 136 -1.70 3.26 13.77
CA ASP A 136 -1.65 4.67 14.14
C ASP A 136 -0.21 5.05 14.57
N GLU A 137 0.51 5.74 13.67
CA GLU A 137 1.88 6.22 13.92
C GLU A 137 1.94 7.28 15.03
N ASN A 138 0.87 8.06 15.19
CA ASN A 138 0.88 9.30 15.97
C ASN A 138 0.31 9.14 17.38
N LYS A 139 -0.30 7.99 17.69
CA LYS A 139 -0.80 7.70 19.03
C LYS A 139 0.34 7.79 20.05
N ARG A 140 0.15 8.60 21.10
CA ARG A 140 1.11 8.68 22.21
C ARG A 140 0.66 7.76 23.33
N LEU A 141 1.13 6.51 23.30
CA LEU A 141 0.93 5.53 24.36
C LEU A 141 2.30 5.13 24.94
N PRO A 142 2.61 5.48 26.20
CA PRO A 142 3.86 5.08 26.86
C PRO A 142 4.05 3.56 26.88
N TRP A 143 5.31 3.13 26.74
CA TRP A 143 5.71 1.70 26.75
C TRP A 143 5.08 0.83 25.66
N ALA A 144 4.40 1.43 24.68
CA ALA A 144 3.72 0.68 23.64
C ALA A 144 4.67 0.22 22.54
N PHE A 145 4.38 -0.95 21.97
CA PHE A 145 4.85 -1.28 20.63
C PHE A 145 3.84 -0.85 19.57
N HIS A 146 4.33 -0.23 18.51
CA HIS A 146 3.53 0.17 17.37
C HIS A 146 3.78 -0.79 16.21
N LEU A 147 2.71 -1.14 15.50
CA LEU A 147 2.76 -1.74 14.16
C LEU A 147 1.91 -0.85 13.25
N TYR A 148 2.52 -0.20 12.26
CA TYR A 148 1.80 0.70 11.34
C TYR A 148 2.36 0.61 9.92
N GLN A 149 1.62 1.19 8.97
CA GLN A 149 2.04 1.28 7.58
C GLN A 149 2.25 2.74 7.18
N LYS A 150 3.30 3.01 6.41
CA LYS A 150 3.61 4.32 5.83
C LYS A 150 4.35 4.13 4.52
N ASN A 151 3.95 4.85 3.47
CA ASN A 151 4.62 4.81 2.15
C ASN A 151 4.80 3.38 1.59
N GLY A 152 3.78 2.53 1.72
CA GLY A 152 3.82 1.14 1.24
C GLY A 152 4.53 0.15 2.18
N LYS A 153 5.41 0.62 3.07
CA LYS A 153 6.17 -0.19 4.04
C LYS A 153 5.48 -0.33 5.39
N PHE A 154 5.84 -1.36 6.14
CA PHE A 154 5.41 -1.54 7.53
C PHE A 154 6.54 -1.19 8.50
N TYR A 155 6.16 -0.68 9.65
CA TYR A 155 7.08 -0.26 10.69
C TYR A 155 6.70 -0.88 12.02
N VAL A 156 7.72 -1.32 12.75
CA VAL A 156 7.60 -1.76 14.15
C VAL A 156 8.57 -0.97 15.01
N ASP A 157 8.05 -0.32 16.05
CA ASP A 157 8.87 0.39 17.03
C ASP A 157 8.32 0.27 18.45
N GLY A 158 9.20 0.48 19.43
CA GLY A 158 8.84 0.54 20.85
C GLY A 158 8.93 1.98 21.35
N ARG A 159 8.12 2.30 22.36
CA ARG A 159 8.04 3.63 22.96
C ARG A 159 8.54 3.63 24.39
N ASP A 160 9.18 4.71 24.82
CA ASP A 160 9.54 4.92 26.23
C ASP A 160 8.36 5.47 27.07
N ASP A 161 8.63 5.81 28.34
CA ASP A 161 7.67 6.41 29.27
C ASP A 161 7.09 7.74 28.78
N ARG A 162 7.78 8.44 27.88
CA ARG A 162 7.38 9.74 27.28
C ARG A 162 6.77 9.59 25.88
N SER A 163 6.61 8.35 25.44
CA SER A 163 6.18 7.95 24.10
C SER A 163 7.15 8.31 22.96
N TYR A 164 8.44 8.51 23.26
CA TYR A 164 9.46 8.65 22.23
C TYR A 164 9.86 7.28 21.69
N ILE A 165 10.24 7.23 20.41
CA ILE A 165 10.74 6.01 19.78
C ILE A 165 12.04 5.62 20.47
N VAL A 166 12.08 4.40 21.01
CA VAL A 166 13.29 3.82 21.57
C VAL A 166 14.16 3.32 20.41
N GLY A 167 15.28 3.99 20.17
CA GLY A 167 16.18 3.68 19.06
C GLY A 167 15.59 4.14 17.72
N HIS A 168 15.37 3.19 16.80
CA HIS A 168 14.85 3.45 15.46
C HIS A 168 13.70 2.50 15.13
N SER A 169 12.74 2.99 14.35
CA SER A 169 11.69 2.14 13.79
C SER A 169 12.27 1.16 12.78
N LYS A 170 11.93 -0.11 12.94
CA LYS A 170 12.37 -1.17 12.02
C LYS A 170 11.37 -1.26 10.88
N GLU A 171 11.87 -1.22 9.65
CA GLU A 171 11.10 -1.23 8.41
C GLU A 171 10.98 -2.65 7.84
N TYR A 172 9.84 -2.94 7.21
CA TYR A 172 9.53 -4.21 6.54
C TYR A 172 8.78 -3.98 5.24
N ASP A 173 9.07 -4.84 4.26
CA ASP A 173 8.42 -4.83 2.95
C ASP A 173 7.02 -5.45 2.99
N ASN A 174 6.77 -6.40 3.91
CA ASN A 174 5.53 -7.15 3.97
C ASN A 174 4.95 -7.25 5.39
N PHE A 175 3.63 -7.45 5.45
CA PHE A 175 2.86 -7.47 6.69
C PHE A 175 3.25 -8.63 7.60
N GLU A 176 3.43 -9.83 7.05
CA GLU A 176 3.74 -11.02 7.86
C GLU A 176 5.08 -10.90 8.59
N SER A 177 6.08 -10.30 7.95
CA SER A 177 7.40 -10.06 8.58
C SER A 177 7.30 -9.03 9.70
N ALA A 178 6.58 -7.93 9.47
CA ALA A 178 6.35 -6.90 10.49
C ALA A 178 5.53 -7.44 11.67
N LYS A 179 4.45 -8.17 11.37
CA LYS A 179 3.60 -8.83 12.36
C LYS A 179 4.39 -9.79 13.23
N LYS A 180 5.26 -10.62 12.63
CA LYS A 180 6.12 -11.54 13.36
C LYS A 180 7.04 -10.81 14.34
N ASP A 181 7.77 -9.79 13.90
CA ASP A 181 8.67 -9.01 14.76
C ASP A 181 7.91 -8.27 15.87
N PHE A 182 6.73 -7.74 15.55
CA PHE A 182 5.84 -7.12 16.52
C PHE A 182 5.48 -8.10 17.66
N PHE A 183 5.09 -9.34 17.34
CA PHE A 183 4.82 -10.35 18.37
C PHE A 183 6.06 -10.79 19.13
N GLU A 184 7.22 -10.94 18.46
CA GLU A 184 8.50 -11.23 19.15
C GLU A 184 8.84 -10.14 20.18
N LYS A 185 8.59 -8.86 19.86
CA LYS A 185 8.78 -7.74 20.81
C LYS A 185 7.79 -7.78 21.98
N LEU A 186 6.53 -8.12 21.74
CA LEU A 186 5.55 -8.30 22.82
C LEU A 186 5.97 -9.42 23.78
N GLU A 187 6.44 -10.55 23.25
CA GLU A 187 6.96 -11.66 24.05
C GLU A 187 8.18 -11.23 24.89
N LEU A 188 9.11 -10.46 24.31
CA LEU A 188 10.28 -9.95 25.02
C LEU A 188 9.90 -9.02 26.19
N VAL A 189 8.88 -8.18 26.04
CA VAL A 189 8.41 -7.31 27.14
C VAL A 189 7.83 -8.12 28.29
N ILE A 190 7.11 -9.21 28.00
CA ILE A 190 6.62 -10.12 29.05
C ILE A 190 7.79 -10.69 29.84
N GLU A 191 8.77 -11.27 29.14
CA GLU A 191 9.91 -11.92 29.79
C GLU A 191 10.81 -10.93 30.55
N SER A 192 11.01 -9.72 29.99
CA SER A 192 11.74 -8.63 30.65
C SER A 192 11.07 -8.19 31.95
N ASN A 193 9.75 -7.97 31.93
CA ASN A 193 9.02 -7.53 33.14
C ASN A 193 8.96 -8.63 34.20
N LYS A 194 8.80 -9.90 33.82
CA LYS A 194 8.93 -11.04 34.77
C LYS A 194 10.31 -11.06 35.43
N LEU A 195 11.38 -10.86 34.66
CA LEU A 195 12.74 -10.81 35.20
C LEU A 195 12.94 -9.62 36.13
N ASN A 196 12.44 -8.43 35.77
CA ASN A 196 12.50 -7.25 36.62
C ASN A 196 11.87 -7.54 38.00
N ILE A 197 10.67 -8.13 38.02
CA ILE A 197 9.98 -8.48 39.26
C ILE A 197 10.79 -9.49 40.08
N GLN A 198 11.36 -10.52 39.44
CA GLN A 198 12.23 -11.50 40.12
C GLN A 198 13.47 -10.86 40.76
N LEU A 199 13.98 -9.79 40.16
CA LEU A 199 15.12 -9.02 40.67
C LEU A 199 14.73 -7.94 41.69
N GLY A 200 13.43 -7.81 42.03
CA GLY A 200 12.91 -6.78 42.92
C GLY A 200 12.85 -5.38 42.29
N LEU A 201 12.88 -5.29 40.96
CA LEU A 201 12.68 -4.07 40.19
C LEU A 201 11.20 -3.89 39.84
N SER A 202 10.80 -2.65 39.55
CA SER A 202 9.45 -2.35 39.07
C SER A 202 9.26 -2.75 37.61
N ALA A 203 8.09 -3.28 37.28
CA ALA A 203 7.64 -3.39 35.88
C ALA A 203 7.37 -2.00 35.28
N GLU A 204 7.39 -1.92 33.95
CA GLU A 204 7.11 -0.70 33.17
C GLU A 204 5.66 -0.22 33.37
N TYR A 205 4.73 -1.17 33.45
CA TYR A 205 3.31 -0.97 33.73
C TYR A 205 2.67 -2.23 34.34
N PRO A 206 1.52 -2.10 35.03
CA PRO A 206 0.79 -3.25 35.56
C PRO A 206 0.21 -4.13 34.46
N SER A 207 0.33 -5.45 34.59
CA SER A 207 -0.24 -6.44 33.68
C SER A 207 -0.33 -7.82 34.35
N PRO A 208 -1.45 -8.56 34.20
CA PRO A 208 -1.58 -9.93 34.68
C PRO A 208 -0.58 -10.93 34.06
N LEU A 209 0.17 -10.53 33.04
CA LEU A 209 1.19 -11.36 32.38
C LEU A 209 2.48 -11.51 33.19
N TRP A 210 2.69 -10.65 34.19
CA TRP A 210 3.85 -10.67 35.08
C TRP A 210 3.53 -10.26 36.52
N ASP A 211 2.43 -9.54 36.75
CA ASP A 211 1.92 -9.30 38.08
C ASP A 211 1.31 -10.61 38.60
N GLU A 212 1.85 -11.12 39.70
CA GLU A 212 1.26 -12.26 40.40
C GLU A 212 -0.09 -11.84 41.00
N ASP A 213 -1.18 -12.01 40.25
CA ASP A 213 -2.53 -12.16 40.81
C ASP A 213 -3.19 -13.38 40.17
N GLY A 214 -2.76 -14.55 40.65
CA GLY A 214 -3.27 -15.87 40.28
C GLY A 214 -2.93 -17.00 41.27
N LYS A 215 -2.49 -16.68 42.48
CA LYS A 215 -2.41 -17.60 43.64
C LYS A 215 -2.81 -16.89 44.92
#